data_AF-A0A197SW04-F1
#
_entry.id   AF-A0A197SW04-F1
#
_cell.length_a   1.000
_cell.length_b   1.000
_cell.length_c   1.000
_cell.angle_alpha   90.00
_cell.angle_beta   90.00
_cell.angle_gamma   90.00
#
_symmetry.space_group_name_H-M   'P 1'
#
loop_
_entity.id
_entity.type
_entity.pdbx_description
1 polymer ?
#
loop_
_entity_poly.entity_id
_entity_poly.type
_entity_poly.pdbx_seq_one_letter_code
_entity_poly.pdbx_strand_id
1 'polypeptide(L)'
;MTEPEFSARGVRIERWTRSLTRAGQVLIKDGRLALLTSSGREIDSAPLRAVSAGKPLLPWAAKADRTVARINGHRYRLTMGQQNGRPRGAELAQRFLQAVRPAGEPRG
;
A
#
# COMPACT_ATOMS: atom_id res chain seq x y z
N MET A 1 -21.04 1.35 12.60
CA MET A 1 -20.18 0.46 11.78
C MET A 1 -19.33 1.36 10.90
N THR A 2 -18.03 1.53 11.18
CA THR A 2 -17.18 2.40 10.34
C THR A 2 -16.75 1.62 9.10
N GLU A 3 -17.30 2.02 7.96
CA GLU A 3 -16.86 1.51 6.65
C GLU A 3 -15.36 1.78 6.48
N PRO A 4 -14.59 0.82 5.94
CA PRO A 4 -13.19 1.03 5.67
C PRO A 4 -13.03 2.07 4.55
N GLU A 5 -12.31 3.16 4.82
CA GLU A 5 -12.05 4.22 3.85
C GLU A 5 -11.32 3.71 2.60
N PHE A 6 -10.52 2.66 2.78
CA PHE A 6 -9.89 1.97 1.67
C PHE A 6 -9.69 0.49 1.99
N SER A 7 -9.94 -0.36 1.00
CA SER A 7 -9.65 -1.79 1.07
C SER A 7 -9.13 -2.29 -0.26
N ALA A 8 -7.93 -2.87 -0.24
CA ALA A 8 -7.33 -3.53 -1.40
C ALA A 8 -6.98 -4.98 -1.05
N ARG A 9 -7.24 -5.90 -1.97
CA ARG A 9 -6.90 -7.32 -1.85
C ARG A 9 -6.03 -7.74 -3.04
N GLY A 10 -5.30 -8.84 -2.89
CA GLY A 10 -4.36 -9.28 -3.92
C GLY A 10 -3.18 -8.32 -4.06
N VAL A 11 -2.74 -7.77 -2.93
CA VAL A 11 -1.59 -6.88 -2.85
C VAL A 11 -0.36 -7.72 -2.53
N ARG A 12 0.66 -7.64 -3.37
CA ARG A 12 1.95 -8.23 -3.05
C ARG A 12 2.70 -7.29 -2.11
N ILE A 13 3.00 -7.77 -0.91
CA ILE A 13 3.66 -7.05 0.17
C ILE A 13 5.08 -7.59 0.33
N GLU A 14 6.05 -6.71 0.11
CA GLU A 14 7.47 -7.03 0.18
C GLU A 14 8.16 -6.04 1.13
N ARG A 15 9.01 -6.52 2.04
CA ARG A 15 9.76 -5.69 2.99
C ARG A 15 11.24 -5.72 2.63
N TRP A 16 11.71 -4.66 1.97
CA TRP A 16 13.09 -4.32 1.57
C TRP A 16 13.91 -5.41 0.81
N THR A 17 13.89 -6.68 1.24
CA THR A 17 14.45 -7.86 0.56
C THR A 17 13.60 -9.13 0.75
N ARG A 18 12.60 -9.13 1.64
CA ARG A 18 11.76 -10.30 1.96
C ARG A 18 10.36 -10.14 1.38
N SER A 19 9.91 -11.07 0.54
CA SER A 19 8.50 -11.17 0.20
C SER A 19 7.73 -11.74 1.41
N LEU A 20 6.75 -11.00 1.92
CA LEU A 20 5.93 -11.46 3.05
C LEU A 20 4.68 -12.16 2.53
N THR A 21 4.00 -11.57 1.54
CA THR A 21 2.83 -12.18 0.90
C THR A 21 2.68 -11.66 -0.52
N ARG A 22 2.12 -12.49 -1.41
CA ARG A 22 1.80 -12.12 -2.79
C ARG A 22 0.33 -11.76 -2.98
N ALA A 23 -0.52 -12.17 -2.06
CA ALA A 23 -1.98 -11.99 -2.09
C ALA A 23 -2.50 -11.34 -0.80
N GLY A 24 -1.69 -10.46 -0.21
CA GLY A 24 -2.06 -9.71 0.99
C GLY A 24 -3.22 -8.74 0.74
N GLN A 25 -3.64 -8.10 1.83
CA GLN A 25 -4.68 -7.10 1.83
C GLN A 25 -4.16 -5.85 2.53
N VAL A 26 -4.64 -4.69 2.09
CA VAL A 26 -4.34 -3.41 2.69
C VAL A 26 -5.66 -2.78 3.06
N LEU A 27 -5.84 -2.49 4.34
CA LEU A 27 -7.04 -1.88 4.87
C LEU A 27 -6.67 -0.53 5.47
N ILE A 28 -7.45 0.50 5.16
CA ILE A 28 -7.37 1.78 5.85
C ILE A 28 -8.72 2.01 6.51
N LYS A 29 -8.69 2.23 7.82
CA LYS A 29 -9.87 2.46 8.64
C LYS A 29 -9.51 3.38 9.78
N ASP A 30 -10.35 4.36 10.06
CA ASP A 30 -10.19 5.28 11.20
C ASP A 30 -8.83 6.02 11.19
N GLY A 31 -8.34 6.37 9.99
CA GLY A 31 -7.01 6.99 9.83
C GLY A 31 -5.83 6.08 10.22
N ARG A 32 -6.02 4.76 10.25
CA ARG A 32 -4.97 3.74 10.41
C ARG A 32 -4.89 2.85 9.20
N LEU A 33 -3.67 2.52 8.80
CA LEU A 33 -3.38 1.52 7.79
C LEU A 33 -3.02 0.21 8.48
N ALA A 34 -3.66 -0.87 8.03
CA ALA A 34 -3.36 -2.25 8.40
C ALA A 34 -2.96 -3.05 7.16
N LEU A 35 -1.81 -3.69 7.23
CA LEU A 35 -1.36 -4.70 6.28
C LEU A 35 -1.79 -6.07 6.79
N LEU A 36 -2.49 -6.80 5.94
CA LEU A 36 -2.98 -8.13 6.24
C LEU A 36 -2.43 -9.15 5.23
N THR A 37 -2.31 -10.40 5.64
CA THR A 37 -2.07 -11.53 4.73
C THR A 37 -3.35 -11.86 3.93
N SER A 38 -3.28 -12.84 3.02
CA SER A 38 -4.49 -13.30 2.31
C SER A 38 -5.52 -13.94 3.23
N SER A 39 -5.10 -14.44 4.39
CA SER A 39 -5.96 -15.03 5.42
C SER A 39 -6.55 -13.98 6.38
N GLY A 40 -6.26 -12.69 6.17
CA GLY A 40 -6.70 -11.62 7.06
C GLY A 40 -5.88 -11.50 8.35
N ARG A 41 -4.70 -12.15 8.42
CA ARG A 41 -3.80 -12.02 9.57
C ARG A 41 -3.05 -10.70 9.47
N GLU A 42 -3.07 -9.90 10.54
CA GLU A 42 -2.32 -8.66 10.61
C GLU A 42 -0.81 -8.93 10.55
N ILE A 43 -0.15 -8.27 9.61
CA ILE A 43 1.30 -8.26 9.45
C ILE A 43 1.87 -7.07 10.22
N ASP A 44 1.31 -5.88 9.96
CA ASP A 44 1.75 -4.61 10.53
C ASP A 44 0.60 -3.60 10.45
N SER A 45 0.46 -2.75 11.45
CA SER A 45 -0.54 -1.69 11.48
C SER A 45 0.05 -0.40 12.04
N ALA A 46 -0.30 0.73 11.43
CA ALA A 46 0.17 2.04 11.86
C ALA A 46 -0.85 3.14 11.58
N PRO A 47 -0.89 4.20 12.41
CA PRO A 47 -1.69 5.38 12.10
C PRO A 47 -1.13 6.08 10.86
N LEU A 48 -2.00 6.57 9.97
CA LEU A 48 -1.60 7.21 8.70
C LEU A 48 -0.64 8.38 8.89
N ARG A 49 -0.75 9.10 10.02
CA ARG A 49 0.19 10.14 10.47
C ARG A 49 1.65 9.64 10.64
N ALA A 50 1.84 8.36 10.93
CA ALA A 50 3.14 7.68 10.99
C ALA A 50 3.43 6.83 9.73
N VAL A 51 2.54 6.88 8.74
CA VAL A 51 2.71 6.20 7.46
C VAL A 51 3.09 7.22 6.40
N SER A 52 4.08 6.88 5.58
CA SER A 52 4.39 7.66 4.38
C SER A 52 4.29 6.77 3.17
N ALA A 53 3.34 7.05 2.27
CA ALA A 53 3.27 6.38 0.98
C ALA A 53 3.75 7.28 -0.15
N GLY A 54 4.47 6.70 -1.09
CA GLY A 54 4.99 7.43 -2.24
C GLY A 54 5.16 6.55 -3.47
N LYS A 55 5.33 7.21 -4.61
CA LYS A 55 5.77 6.56 -5.84
C LYS A 55 7.22 6.06 -5.64
N PRO A 56 7.57 4.87 -6.14
CA PRO A 56 8.95 4.41 -6.09
C PRO A 56 9.84 5.36 -6.90
N LEU A 57 10.91 5.86 -6.27
CA LEU A 57 11.88 6.79 -6.87
C LEU A 57 12.74 6.16 -7.99
N LEU A 58 12.65 4.85 -8.22
CA LEU A 58 13.44 4.16 -9.23
C LEU A 58 12.62 4.00 -10.53
N PRO A 59 13.10 4.52 -11.68
CA PRO A 59 12.35 4.55 -12.94
C PRO A 59 11.99 3.15 -13.47
N TRP A 60 12.83 2.12 -13.25
CA TRP A 60 12.53 0.73 -13.59
C TRP A 60 11.51 0.04 -12.64
N ALA A 61 11.20 0.66 -11.50
CA ALA A 61 10.21 0.20 -10.54
C ALA A 61 8.87 0.96 -10.62
N ALA A 62 8.80 2.01 -11.45
CA ALA A 62 7.63 2.86 -11.66
C ALA A 62 6.56 2.21 -12.57
N LYS A 63 6.17 0.98 -12.27
CA LYS A 63 4.90 0.46 -12.78
C LYS A 63 3.76 1.13 -12.02
N ALA A 64 2.71 1.54 -12.72
CA ALA A 64 1.57 2.27 -12.14
C ALA A 64 0.89 1.49 -11.00
N ASP A 65 1.00 0.16 -11.01
CA ASP A 65 0.53 -0.76 -9.97
C ASP A 65 1.43 -0.87 -8.73
N ARG A 66 2.62 -0.25 -8.70
CA ARG A 66 3.58 -0.32 -7.59
C ARG A 66 3.62 0.94 -6.73
N THR A 67 3.57 0.75 -5.43
CA THR A 67 3.68 1.79 -4.40
C THR A 67 4.63 1.38 -3.29
N VAL A 68 5.24 2.36 -2.63
CA VAL A 68 6.07 2.13 -1.44
C VAL A 68 5.37 2.78 -0.25
N ALA A 69 5.15 2.01 0.81
CA ALA A 69 4.60 2.48 2.08
C ALA A 69 5.66 2.30 3.16
N ARG A 70 5.98 3.37 3.87
CA ARG A 70 6.81 3.34 5.08
C ARG A 70 5.88 3.34 6.28
N ILE A 71 5.91 2.28 7.07
CA ILE A 71 4.98 2.01 8.19
C ILE A 71 5.87 1.71 9.39
N ASN A 72 5.71 2.44 10.50
CA ASN A 72 6.54 2.28 11.71
C ASN A 72 8.06 2.30 11.40
N GLY A 73 8.50 3.09 10.41
CA GLY A 73 9.89 3.14 9.98
C GLY A 73 10.35 1.98 9.08
N HIS A 74 9.52 0.96 8.86
CA HIS A 74 9.77 -0.14 7.92
C HIS A 74 9.29 0.20 6.52
N ARG A 75 10.15 -0.05 5.52
CA ARG A 75 9.83 0.18 4.11
C ARG A 75 9.19 -1.05 3.49
N TYR A 76 7.92 -0.94 3.14
CA TYR A 76 7.15 -1.94 2.42
C TYR A 76 6.94 -1.51 0.98
N ARG A 77 7.11 -2.45 0.05
CA ARG A 77 6.73 -2.32 -1.35
C ARG A 77 5.42 -3.07 -1.54
N LEU A 78 4.42 -2.35 -2.02
CA LEU A 78 3.08 -2.83 -2.28
C LEU A 78 2.88 -2.86 -3.79
N THR A 79 2.57 -4.02 -4.35
CA THR A 79 2.15 -4.14 -5.76
C THR A 79 0.67 -4.50 -5.78
N MET A 80 -0.16 -3.59 -6.27
CA MET A 80 -1.60 -3.71 -6.34
C MET A 80 -2.03 -4.48 -7.61
N GLY A 81 -3.24 -5.03 -7.62
CA GLY A 81 -3.83 -5.59 -8.85
C GLY A 81 -3.28 -6.93 -9.32
N GLN A 82 -2.59 -7.68 -8.45
CA GLN A 82 -2.09 -9.02 -8.80
C GLN A 82 -3.22 -10.03 -9.08
N GLN A 83 -4.43 -9.78 -8.58
CA GLN A 83 -5.63 -10.59 -8.82
C GLN A 83 -6.64 -9.96 -9.79
N ASN A 84 -6.65 -8.64 -9.95
CA ASN A 84 -7.68 -7.91 -10.72
C ASN A 84 -7.18 -7.34 -12.07
N GLY A 85 -5.92 -7.63 -12.44
CA GLY A 85 -5.29 -7.10 -13.66
C GLY A 85 -4.69 -5.71 -13.49
N ARG A 86 -3.79 -5.35 -14.43
CA ARG A 86 -3.02 -4.09 -14.41
C ARG A 86 -3.84 -2.79 -14.34
N PRO A 87 -4.92 -2.57 -15.12
CA PRO A 87 -5.63 -1.29 -15.09
C PRO A 87 -6.24 -1.01 -13.71
N ARG A 88 -6.82 -2.04 -13.08
CA ARG A 88 -7.41 -1.95 -11.73
C ARG A 88 -6.33 -1.82 -10.64
N GLY A 89 -5.15 -2.40 -10.87
CA GLY A 89 -3.99 -2.24 -9.98
C GLY A 89 -3.47 -0.80 -9.90
N ALA A 90 -3.40 -0.11 -11.04
CA ALA A 90 -2.98 1.28 -11.10
C ALA A 90 -3.96 2.22 -10.38
N GLU A 91 -5.27 2.03 -10.58
CA GLU A 91 -6.29 2.81 -9.88
C GLU A 91 -6.26 2.57 -8.37
N LEU A 92 -6.10 1.32 -7.93
CA LEU A 92 -5.96 0.99 -6.51
C LEU A 92 -4.72 1.63 -5.89
N ALA A 93 -3.58 1.61 -6.60
CA ALA A 93 -2.37 2.27 -6.17
C ALA A 93 -2.55 3.79 -6.04
N GLN A 94 -3.26 4.41 -6.99
CA GLN A 94 -3.56 5.83 -6.94
C GLN A 94 -4.51 6.19 -5.79
N ARG A 95 -5.59 5.42 -5.60
CA ARG A 95 -6.52 5.60 -4.47
C ARG A 95 -5.83 5.40 -3.13
N PHE A 96 -4.94 4.42 -3.03
CA PHE A 96 -4.12 4.21 -1.85
C PHE A 96 -3.22 5.42 -1.56
N LEU A 97 -2.53 5.94 -2.57
CA LEU A 97 -1.71 7.14 -2.40
C LEU A 97 -2.54 8.34 -1.98
N GLN A 98 -3.75 8.52 -2.52
CA GLN A 98 -4.67 9.58 -2.08
C GLN A 98 -5.11 9.39 -0.63
N ALA A 99 -5.42 8.16 -0.22
CA ALA A 99 -5.85 7.85 1.15
C ALA A 99 -4.71 7.98 2.18
N VAL A 100 -3.45 7.76 1.77
CA VAL A 100 -2.29 7.80 2.66
C VAL A 100 -1.51 9.10 2.59
N ARG A 101 -1.71 9.94 1.56
CA ARG A 101 -1.05 11.25 1.46
C ARG A 101 -1.54 12.21 2.55
N PRO A 102 -0.66 12.68 3.46
CA PRO A 102 -0.66 14.10 3.79
C PRO A 102 -0.06 14.88 2.60
N ALA A 103 -0.28 16.19 2.52
CA ALA A 103 0.19 17.10 1.47
C ALA A 103 1.71 17.03 1.17
N GLY A 104 2.13 16.00 0.45
CA GLY A 104 3.52 15.72 0.06
C GLY A 104 3.64 15.76 -1.45
N GLU A 105 3.68 16.98 -1.96
CA GLU A 105 4.07 17.37 -3.31
C GLU A 105 5.38 16.68 -3.73
N PRO A 106 5.47 16.08 -4.94
CA PRO A 106 6.73 15.93 -5.63
C PRO A 106 6.99 17.21 -6.43
N ARG A 107 7.88 18.08 -5.93
CA ARG A 107 8.60 19.04 -6.77
C ARG A 107 10.10 18.90 -6.50
N GLY A 108 10.82 18.60 -7.57
CA GLY A 108 12.26 18.36 -7.63
C GLY A 108 12.55 17.82 -9.01
#